data_AF-A0A973MFP7-F1
#
_entry.id   AF-A0A973MFP7-F1
#
_cell.length_a   1.000
_cell.length_b   1.000
_cell.length_c   1.000
_cell.angle_alpha   90.00
_cell.angle_beta   90.00
_cell.angle_gamma   90.00
#
_symmetry.space_group_name_H-M   'P 1'
#
loop_
_entity.id
_entity.type
_entity.pdbx_description
1 polymer ?
#
loop_
_entity_poly.entity_id
_entity_poly.type
_entity_poly.pdbx_seq_one_letter_code
_entity_poly.pdbx_strand_id
1 'polypeptide(L)'
;DVVVCADNSLAHLLSARDVAAALREMRRVLTHDGLLLLTLRDYDDLLRTRPASTPPQVSHGSDGRSITFQLWHWHDDGDRYDQEYFQLVPEGGDWEVRVRRITSWALTRSEVTEAATAAGFTDITWHMPDSSGFHQPVLTARASAPTPR
;
A
#
# COMPACT_ATOMS: atom_id res chain seq x y z
N ASP A 1 13.00 -2.22 17.75
CA ASP A 1 11.83 -2.95 17.21
C ASP A 1 11.29 -2.30 15.96
N VAL A 2 10.66 -3.09 15.10
CA VAL A 2 10.09 -2.61 13.84
C VAL A 2 8.70 -3.22 13.65
N VAL A 3 7.74 -2.40 13.22
CA VAL A 3 6.46 -2.84 12.67
C VAL A 3 6.46 -2.52 11.19
N VAL A 4 6.10 -3.51 10.38
CA VAL A 4 6.04 -3.40 8.92
C VAL A 4 4.59 -3.57 8.48
N CYS A 5 4.07 -2.59 7.73
CA CYS A 5 2.83 -2.72 6.97
C CYS A 5 3.13 -2.35 5.52
N ALA A 6 3.39 -3.39 4.73
CA ALA A 6 3.96 -3.27 3.39
C ALA A 6 2.97 -3.74 2.32
N ASP A 7 3.42 -3.63 1.08
CA ASP A 7 2.70 -4.00 -0.13
C ASP A 7 1.32 -3.34 -0.21
N ASN A 8 1.27 -2.04 0.10
CA ASN A 8 0.05 -1.23 -0.01
C ASN A 8 -1.10 -1.69 0.91
N SER A 9 -0.80 -2.47 1.95
CA SER A 9 -1.81 -3.08 2.83
C SER A 9 -2.73 -2.05 3.52
N LEU A 10 -2.20 -0.87 3.87
CA LEU A 10 -2.98 0.18 4.54
C LEU A 10 -4.15 0.68 3.69
N ALA A 11 -4.01 0.65 2.36
CA ALA A 11 -5.03 1.09 1.41
C ALA A 11 -6.30 0.21 1.41
N HIS A 12 -6.25 -0.98 2.03
CA HIS A 12 -7.42 -1.85 2.17
C HIS A 12 -8.33 -1.46 3.34
N LEU A 13 -7.91 -0.52 4.19
CA LEU A 13 -8.75 0.07 5.22
C LEU A 13 -9.57 1.19 4.59
N LEU A 14 -10.86 0.95 4.34
CA LEU A 14 -11.69 1.86 3.53
C LEU A 14 -12.31 3.02 4.33
N SER A 15 -11.83 3.27 5.56
CA SER A 15 -12.29 4.37 6.40
C SER A 15 -11.15 5.02 7.18
N ALA A 16 -11.25 6.34 7.40
CA ALA A 16 -10.29 7.09 8.22
C ALA A 16 -10.20 6.54 9.65
N ARG A 17 -11.32 6.05 10.18
CA ARG A 17 -11.39 5.41 11.52
C ARG A 17 -10.51 4.16 11.57
N ASP A 18 -10.60 3.31 10.56
CA ASP A 18 -9.85 2.04 10.53
C ASP A 18 -8.36 2.29 10.30
N VAL A 19 -8.00 3.23 9.41
CA VAL A 19 -6.61 3.68 9.25
C VAL A 19 -6.03 4.18 10.58
N ALA A 20 -6.75 5.06 11.27
CA ALA A 20 -6.32 5.59 12.56
C ALA A 20 -6.22 4.48 13.62
N ALA A 21 -7.15 3.52 13.64
CA ALA A 21 -7.10 2.38 14.54
C ALA A 21 -5.88 1.49 14.28
N ALA A 22 -5.61 1.16 13.01
CA ALA A 22 -4.47 0.35 12.61
C ALA A 22 -3.14 1.01 13.01
N LEU A 23 -2.97 2.30 12.73
CA LEU A 23 -1.76 3.05 13.11
C LEU A 23 -1.55 3.09 14.63
N ARG A 24 -2.62 3.28 15.41
CA ARG A 24 -2.54 3.22 16.89
C ARG A 24 -2.15 1.83 17.38
N GLU A 25 -2.68 0.76 16.79
CA GLU A 25 -2.32 -0.61 17.17
C GLU A 25 -0.88 -0.97 16.78
N MET A 26 -0.41 -0.52 15.61
CA MET A 26 1.01 -0.64 15.23
C MET A 26 1.90 0.11 16.22
N ARG A 27 1.50 1.32 16.62
CA ARG A 27 2.22 2.12 17.62
C ARG A 27 2.23 1.49 19.00
N ARG A 28 1.15 0.80 19.39
CA ARG A 28 0.99 0.17 20.71
C ARG A 28 1.98 -0.95 20.95
N VAL A 29 2.35 -1.69 19.90
CA VAL A 29 3.27 -2.83 19.99
C VAL A 29 4.75 -2.45 19.82
N LEU A 30 5.03 -1.20 19.43
CA LEU A 30 6.39 -0.69 19.33
C LEU A 30 6.92 -0.22 20.70
N THR A 31 8.19 -0.53 20.96
CA THR A 31 8.95 0.10 22.04
C THR A 31 9.25 1.58 21.73
N HIS A 32 9.75 2.30 22.74
CA HIS A 32 10.22 3.68 22.54
C HIS A 32 11.28 3.73 21.43
N ASP A 33 11.16 4.72 20.54
CA ASP A 33 12.03 4.90 19.36
C ASP A 33 11.98 3.73 18.35
N GLY A 34 10.98 2.84 18.50
CA GLY A 34 10.67 1.79 17.54
C GLY A 34 10.30 2.35 16.17
N LEU A 35 10.64 1.60 15.12
CA LEU A 35 10.45 2.03 13.73
C LEU A 35 9.12 1.50 13.18
N LEU A 36 8.34 2.39 12.60
CA LEU A 36 7.28 2.03 11.65
C LEU A 36 7.85 2.11 10.23
N LEU A 37 7.62 1.05 9.45
CA LEU A 37 7.85 1.04 8.00
C LEU A 37 6.54 0.74 7.28
N LEU A 38 6.13 1.67 6.42
CA LEU A 38 4.94 1.55 5.59
C LEU A 38 5.32 1.62 4.11
N THR A 39 4.74 0.77 3.26
CA THR A 39 4.79 0.97 1.81
C THR A 39 3.40 1.19 1.26
N LEU A 40 3.30 2.11 0.31
CA LEU A 40 2.04 2.51 -0.31
C LEU A 40 2.30 2.75 -1.79
N ARG A 41 1.31 2.49 -2.64
CA ARG A 41 1.39 2.95 -4.04
C ARG A 41 1.52 4.48 -4.06
N ASP A 42 2.09 5.03 -5.13
CA ASP A 42 2.17 6.48 -5.33
C ASP A 42 0.78 7.02 -5.71
N TYR A 43 -0.10 7.15 -4.72
CA TYR A 43 -1.47 7.60 -4.93
C TYR A 43 -1.56 9.07 -5.31
N ASP A 44 -0.59 9.88 -4.92
CA ASP A 44 -0.47 11.25 -5.42
C ASP A 44 -0.41 11.26 -6.97
N ASP A 45 0.38 10.36 -7.58
CA ASP A 45 0.44 10.22 -9.03
C ASP A 45 -0.77 9.49 -9.63
N LEU A 46 -1.24 8.42 -8.98
CA LEU A 46 -2.37 7.63 -9.48
C LEU A 46 -3.68 8.41 -9.47
N LEU A 47 -3.92 9.28 -8.49
CA LEU A 47 -5.09 10.16 -8.44
C LEU A 47 -5.07 11.21 -9.57
N ARG A 48 -3.87 11.60 -10.02
CA ARG A 48 -3.67 12.54 -11.14
C ARG A 48 -3.88 11.86 -12.49
N THR A 49 -3.37 10.64 -12.66
CA THR A 49 -3.38 9.94 -13.95
C THR A 49 -4.60 9.04 -14.16
N ARG A 50 -5.18 8.54 -13.06
CA ARG A 50 -6.34 7.63 -13.03
C ARG A 50 -6.27 6.55 -14.10
N PRO A 51 -5.20 5.73 -14.12
CA PRO A 51 -5.07 4.70 -15.15
C PRO A 51 -6.23 3.71 -15.03
N ALA A 52 -6.70 3.22 -16.19
CA ALA A 52 -7.69 2.16 -16.24
C ALA A 52 -7.06 0.77 -16.10
N SER A 53 -5.74 0.64 -16.30
CA SER A 53 -5.04 -0.64 -16.22
C SER A 53 -3.54 -0.50 -15.97
N THR A 54 -2.92 -1.60 -15.52
CA THR A 54 -1.45 -1.74 -15.49
C THR A 54 -0.96 -2.48 -16.73
N PRO A 55 0.26 -2.21 -17.23
CA PRO A 55 0.85 -3.01 -18.30
C PRO A 55 1.02 -4.47 -17.87
N PRO A 56 0.83 -5.45 -18.78
CA PRO A 56 1.12 -6.86 -18.48
C PRO A 56 2.54 -7.06 -17.97
N GLN A 57 2.68 -7.72 -16.83
CA GLN A 57 3.94 -8.12 -16.24
C GLN A 57 4.15 -9.62 -16.43
N VAL A 58 5.33 -10.02 -16.88
CA VAL A 58 5.71 -11.42 -17.04
C VAL A 58 6.63 -11.81 -15.89
N SER A 59 6.27 -12.85 -15.15
CA SER A 59 7.11 -13.46 -14.13
C SER A 59 7.42 -14.91 -14.49
N HIS A 60 8.56 -15.42 -14.01
CA HIS A 60 8.98 -16.80 -14.21
C HIS A 60 9.15 -17.49 -12.85
N GLY A 61 8.45 -18.60 -12.63
CA GLY A 61 8.51 -19.41 -11.42
C GLY A 61 8.71 -20.89 -11.72
N SER A 62 8.64 -21.73 -10.68
CA SER A 62 8.75 -23.21 -10.81
C SER A 62 7.72 -23.81 -11.76
N ASP A 63 6.54 -23.18 -11.81
CA ASP A 63 5.39 -23.66 -12.57
C ASP A 63 5.35 -23.06 -13.99
N GLY A 64 6.42 -22.37 -14.40
CA GLY A 64 6.55 -21.72 -15.71
C GLY A 64 6.38 -20.20 -15.65
N ARG A 65 6.03 -19.59 -16.80
CA ARG A 65 5.79 -18.15 -16.89
C ARG A 65 4.37 -17.82 -16.41
N SER A 66 4.15 -16.70 -15.72
CA SER A 66 2.80 -16.15 -15.51
C SER A 66 2.72 -14.73 -16.01
N ILE A 67 1.53 -14.31 -16.46
CA ILE A 67 1.28 -12.95 -16.93
C ILE A 67 0.25 -12.31 -16.00
N THR A 68 0.55 -11.13 -15.46
CA THR A 68 -0.35 -10.45 -14.53
C THR A 68 -0.60 -9.02 -14.98
N PHE A 69 -1.85 -8.56 -14.87
CA PHE A 69 -2.21 -7.16 -15.03
C PHE A 69 -3.44 -6.85 -14.18
N GLN A 70 -3.75 -5.57 -14.07
CA GLN A 70 -4.88 -5.09 -13.28
C GLN A 70 -5.77 -4.20 -14.13
N LEU A 71 -7.08 -4.29 -13.91
CA LEU A 71 -8.05 -3.27 -14.32
C LEU A 71 -8.50 -2.48 -13.10
N TRP A 72 -8.66 -1.17 -13.26
CA TRP A 72 -8.92 -0.23 -12.17
C TRP A 72 -10.19 0.55 -12.49
N HIS A 73 -11.18 0.42 -11.62
CA HIS A 73 -12.49 1.04 -11.74
C HIS A 73 -12.62 2.09 -10.65
N TRP A 74 -12.25 3.33 -10.97
CA TRP A 74 -12.32 4.46 -10.05
C TRP A 74 -13.77 4.78 -9.68
N HIS A 75 -14.03 4.95 -8.39
CA HIS A 75 -15.35 5.30 -7.87
C HIS A 75 -15.62 6.79 -8.07
N ASP A 76 -16.91 7.17 -8.01
CA ASP A 76 -17.34 8.57 -8.18
C ASP A 76 -16.88 9.48 -7.03
N ASP A 77 -16.57 8.93 -5.85
CA ASP A 77 -15.98 9.66 -4.73
C ASP A 77 -14.56 10.17 -5.02
N GLY A 78 -13.91 9.59 -6.03
CA GLY A 78 -12.64 10.04 -6.58
C GLY A 78 -11.41 9.61 -5.78
N ASP A 79 -11.58 8.91 -4.66
CA ASP A 79 -10.49 8.42 -3.82
C ASP A 79 -10.53 6.89 -3.62
N ARG A 80 -11.60 6.20 -4.00
CA ARG A 80 -11.65 4.73 -4.01
C ARG A 80 -11.64 4.17 -5.42
N TYR A 81 -11.21 2.92 -5.52
CA TYR A 81 -11.29 2.15 -6.76
C TYR A 81 -11.44 0.66 -6.48
N ASP A 82 -12.12 -0.04 -7.38
CA ASP A 82 -12.10 -1.49 -7.46
C ASP A 82 -11.00 -1.95 -8.43
N GLN A 83 -10.18 -2.88 -7.97
CA GLN A 83 -9.14 -3.51 -8.75
C GLN A 83 -9.54 -4.94 -9.10
N GLU A 84 -9.49 -5.27 -10.38
CA GLU A 84 -9.50 -6.65 -10.86
C GLU A 84 -8.07 -7.08 -11.17
N TYR A 85 -7.51 -7.97 -10.37
CA TYR A 85 -6.20 -8.55 -10.62
C TYR A 85 -6.34 -9.82 -11.46
N PHE A 86 -5.85 -9.77 -12.70
CA PHE A 86 -5.77 -10.90 -13.62
C PHE A 86 -4.41 -11.58 -13.49
N GLN A 87 -4.44 -12.92 -13.41
CA GLN A 87 -3.27 -13.78 -13.46
C GLN A 87 -3.52 -14.90 -14.46
N LEU A 88 -2.73 -14.91 -15.53
CA LEU A 88 -2.73 -15.96 -16.55
C LEU A 88 -1.62 -16.93 -16.21
N VAL A 89 -1.95 -18.20 -16.01
CA VAL A 89 -0.99 -19.29 -15.78
C VAL A 89 -1.09 -20.35 -16.88
N PRO A 90 0.01 -20.94 -17.34
CA PRO A 90 -0.01 -21.97 -18.39
C PRO A 90 -0.74 -23.22 -17.91
N GLU A 91 -1.64 -23.74 -18.73
CA GLU A 91 -2.35 -25.00 -18.46
C GLU A 91 -2.53 -25.77 -19.77
N GLY A 92 -1.94 -26.96 -19.89
CA GLY A 92 -2.20 -27.87 -21.00
C GLY A 92 -1.91 -27.33 -22.42
N GLY A 93 -1.06 -26.30 -22.56
CA GLY A 93 -0.80 -25.62 -23.84
C GLY A 93 -1.65 -24.37 -24.11
N ASP A 94 -2.56 -24.04 -23.19
CA ASP A 94 -3.35 -22.80 -23.16
C ASP A 94 -3.10 -22.05 -21.82
N TRP A 95 -4.05 -21.22 -21.40
CA TRP A 95 -3.99 -20.42 -20.17
C TRP A 95 -5.21 -20.62 -19.28
N GLU A 96 -4.96 -20.84 -17.99
CA GLU A 96 -5.95 -20.64 -16.93
C GLU A 96 -5.95 -19.15 -16.53
N VAL A 97 -7.12 -18.53 -16.49
CA VAL A 97 -7.28 -17.13 -16.05
C VAL A 97 -7.84 -17.09 -14.63
N ARG A 98 -7.06 -16.56 -13.69
CA ARG A 98 -7.48 -16.32 -12.31
C ARG A 98 -7.74 -14.83 -12.11
N VAL A 99 -8.87 -14.48 -11.52
CA VAL A 99 -9.26 -13.07 -11.27
C VAL A 99 -9.52 -12.85 -9.78
N ARG A 100 -8.93 -11.80 -9.21
CA ARG A 100 -9.17 -11.39 -7.81
C ARG A 100 -9.74 -9.97 -7.73
N ARG A 101 -10.83 -9.88 -6.97
CA ARG A 101 -11.61 -8.70 -6.52
C ARG A 101 -10.99 -7.93 -5.36
N ILE A 102 -10.59 -6.66 -5.45
CA ILE A 102 -10.35 -5.88 -4.22
C ILE A 102 -10.62 -4.39 -4.37
N THR A 103 -11.27 -3.80 -3.36
CA THR A 103 -11.42 -2.34 -3.26
C THR A 103 -10.23 -1.76 -2.49
N SER A 104 -9.72 -0.61 -2.94
CA SER A 104 -8.66 0.12 -2.25
C SER A 104 -9.01 1.60 -2.14
N TRP A 105 -8.51 2.22 -1.08
CA TRP A 105 -8.53 3.66 -0.86
C TRP A 105 -7.19 4.26 -1.29
N ALA A 106 -7.22 5.19 -2.24
CA ALA A 106 -6.07 5.90 -2.79
C ALA A 106 -5.57 6.99 -1.82
N LEU A 107 -5.13 6.57 -0.64
CA LEU A 107 -4.60 7.41 0.42
C LEU A 107 -3.38 8.21 -0.04
N THR A 108 -3.45 9.53 -0.03
CA THR A 108 -2.31 10.39 -0.33
C THR A 108 -1.23 10.29 0.75
N ARG A 109 0.01 10.63 0.39
CA ARG A 109 1.09 10.72 1.38
C ARG A 109 0.78 11.72 2.50
N SER A 110 0.06 12.81 2.22
CA SER A 110 -0.35 13.79 3.24
C SER A 110 -1.30 13.17 4.26
N GLU A 111 -2.36 12.49 3.80
CA GLU A 111 -3.35 11.84 4.67
C GLU A 111 -2.71 10.78 5.57
N VAL A 112 -1.80 9.97 5.02
CA VAL A 112 -1.07 8.96 5.81
C VAL A 112 -0.13 9.63 6.81
N THR A 113 0.54 10.72 6.44
CA THR A 113 1.42 11.49 7.33
C THR A 113 0.65 12.09 8.50
N GLU A 114 -0.50 12.70 8.22
CA GLU A 114 -1.38 13.29 9.23
C GLU A 114 -1.92 12.21 10.18
N ALA A 115 -2.40 11.09 9.65
CA ALA A 115 -2.89 9.97 10.46
C ALA A 115 -1.78 9.34 11.33
N ALA A 116 -0.57 9.18 10.79
CA ALA A 116 0.57 8.66 11.54
C ALA A 116 1.01 9.62 12.66
N THR A 117 1.04 10.93 12.37
CA THR A 117 1.33 11.96 13.37
C THR A 117 0.30 11.91 14.50
N ALA A 118 -1.00 11.85 14.16
CA ALA A 118 -2.08 11.75 15.14
C ALA A 118 -2.02 10.45 15.96
N ALA A 119 -1.44 9.38 15.42
CA ALA A 119 -1.23 8.11 16.12
C ALA A 119 0.01 8.13 17.05
N GLY A 120 0.79 9.21 17.09
CA GLY A 120 1.97 9.34 17.96
C GLY A 120 3.27 8.86 17.32
N PHE A 121 3.39 8.97 15.99
CA PHE A 121 4.65 8.82 15.28
C PHE A 121 5.33 10.18 15.05
N THR A 122 6.65 10.19 15.06
CA THR A 122 7.53 11.35 14.81
C THR A 122 8.58 11.00 13.76
N ASP A 123 9.41 11.96 13.35
CA ASP A 123 10.49 11.76 12.37
C ASP A 123 10.01 11.09 11.07
N ILE A 124 8.81 11.47 10.62
CA ILE A 124 8.17 10.90 9.44
C ILE A 124 8.94 11.34 8.20
N THR A 125 9.41 10.37 7.44
CA THR A 125 10.14 10.59 6.18
C THR A 125 9.56 9.69 5.10
N TRP A 126 9.32 10.26 3.92
CA TRP A 126 8.98 9.51 2.70
C TRP A 126 10.23 9.32 1.85
N HIS A 127 10.52 8.06 1.53
CA HIS A 127 11.56 7.66 0.61
C HIS A 127 10.90 7.27 -0.71
N MET A 128 11.06 8.11 -1.73
CA MET A 128 10.49 7.89 -3.06
C MET A 128 11.28 6.81 -3.83
N PRO A 129 10.70 6.17 -4.85
CA PRO A 129 11.38 5.11 -5.61
C PRO A 129 12.77 5.48 -6.11
N ASP A 130 12.94 6.69 -6.66
CA ASP A 130 14.22 7.19 -7.18
C ASP A 130 15.29 7.31 -6.09
N SER A 131 14.90 7.49 -4.82
CA SER A 131 15.81 7.62 -3.67
C SER A 131 16.06 6.32 -2.93
N SER A 132 15.08 5.42 -2.88
CA SER A 132 15.14 4.17 -2.10
C SER A 132 15.54 2.96 -2.92
N GLY A 133 15.38 3.01 -4.25
CA GLY A 133 15.48 1.85 -5.14
C GLY A 133 14.30 0.87 -5.01
N PHE A 134 13.31 1.16 -4.16
CA PHE A 134 12.10 0.34 -4.02
C PHE A 134 11.00 0.88 -4.92
N HIS A 135 10.26 -0.01 -5.58
CA HIS A 135 9.26 0.36 -6.59
C HIS A 135 8.05 1.16 -6.07
N GLN A 136 7.86 1.25 -4.75
CA GLN A 136 6.81 2.02 -4.09
C GLN A 136 7.41 3.09 -3.17
N PRO A 137 6.73 4.23 -2.95
CA PRO A 137 7.01 5.10 -1.82
C PRO A 137 7.05 4.33 -0.49
N VAL A 138 8.05 4.62 0.33
CA VAL A 138 8.23 4.04 1.66
C VAL A 138 8.15 5.15 2.71
N LEU A 139 7.26 5.03 3.68
CA LEU A 139 7.27 5.88 4.88
C LEU A 139 8.04 5.19 6.00
N THR A 140 8.95 5.92 6.61
CA THR A 140 9.56 5.55 7.89
C THR A 140 9.21 6.56 8.98
N ALA A 141 8.89 6.09 10.18
CA ALA A 141 8.60 6.96 11.31
C ALA A 141 9.00 6.33 12.66
N ARG A 142 9.24 7.17 13.67
CA ARG A 142 9.62 6.75 15.03
C ARG A 142 8.45 6.79 16.00
N ALA A 143 8.34 5.78 16.85
CA ALA A 143 7.39 5.78 17.96
C ALA A 143 7.82 6.81 19.01
N SER A 144 7.01 7.86 19.20
CA SER A 144 7.28 8.93 20.18
C SER A 144 7.49 8.38 21.60
N ALA A 145 8.16 9.14 22.48
CA ALA A 145 8.15 8.79 23.90
C ALA A 145 6.72 8.81 24.45
N PRO A 146 6.35 7.90 25.37
CA PRO A 146 5.13 8.09 26.15
C PRO A 146 5.23 9.46 26.84
N THR A 147 4.19 10.29 26.71
CA THR A 147 4.13 11.53 27.49
C THR A 147 4.21 11.17 28.97
N PRO A 148 5.17 11.71 29.75
CA PRO A 148 5.20 11.44 31.18
C PRO A 148 3.87 11.89 31.79
N ARG A 149 3.26 10.99 32.57
CA ARG A 149 2.02 11.26 33.33
C ARG A 149 2.27 12.28 34.42
#